data_AF-A0A9D9EBG7-F1
#
_entry.id   AF-A0A9D9EBG7-F1
#
_cell.length_a   1.000
_cell.length_b   1.000
_cell.length_c   1.000
_cell.angle_alpha   90.00
_cell.angle_beta   90.00
_cell.angle_gamma   90.00
#
_symmetry.space_group_name_H-M   'P 1'
#
loop_
_entity.id
_entity.type
_entity.pdbx_description
1 polymer ?
#
loop_
_entity_poly.entity_id
_entity_poly.type
_entity_poly.pdbx_seq_one_letter_code
_entity_poly.pdbx_strand_id
1 'polypeptide(L)'
;MACKWGRIDERFVQDEGWYEASSRYDDFLSAHRRSHVLLLELGVGMDTPGIIKIPFWQMVEHNRKASYCCVNLAGAYAPGEVSSRSIVVDGDLAQVLSSLRR
;
A
#
# COMPACT_ATOMS: atom_id res chain seq x y z
N MET A 1 -1.10 5.27 -12.16
CA MET A 1 -1.76 3.96 -12.00
C MET A 1 -3.10 4.35 -11.44
N ALA A 2 -4.15 4.41 -12.25
CA ALA A 2 -5.39 5.05 -11.81
C ALA A 2 -5.94 4.30 -10.59
N CYS A 3 -5.92 4.97 -9.43
CA CYS A 3 -6.42 4.44 -8.18
C CYS A 3 -7.95 4.31 -8.31
N LYS A 4 -8.44 3.14 -8.72
CA LYS A 4 -9.87 2.82 -8.75
C LYS A 4 -10.28 2.38 -7.35
N TRP A 5 -10.49 3.35 -6.46
CA TRP A 5 -11.15 3.13 -5.17
C TRP A 5 -12.51 2.46 -5.42
N GLY A 6 -12.83 1.43 -4.63
CA GLY A 6 -13.85 0.41 -4.90
C GLY A 6 -15.11 0.92 -5.59
N ARG A 7 -15.35 0.43 -6.81
CA ARG A 7 -16.60 0.65 -7.55
C ARG A 7 -17.45 -0.61 -7.45
N ILE A 8 -18.35 -0.63 -6.47
CA ILE A 8 -19.41 -1.62 -6.40
C ILE A 8 -20.74 -1.01 -6.86
N ASP A 9 -20.94 0.31 -6.74
CA ASP A 9 -22.25 0.93 -7.05
C ASP A 9 -22.24 2.45 -7.41
N GLU A 10 -21.12 3.03 -7.88
CA GLU A 10 -21.03 4.48 -8.23
C GLU A 10 -21.34 5.47 -7.09
N ARG A 11 -21.50 5.02 -5.83
CA ARG A 11 -21.91 5.89 -4.70
C ARG A 11 -20.79 6.65 -3.99
N PHE A 12 -19.54 6.51 -4.42
CA PHE A 12 -18.45 7.24 -3.80
C PHE A 12 -18.44 8.69 -4.31
N VAL A 13 -18.75 9.65 -3.42
CA VAL A 13 -18.73 11.09 -3.76
C VAL A 13 -17.28 11.54 -3.86
N GLN A 14 -16.86 11.88 -5.08
CA GLN A 14 -15.55 12.42 -5.40
C GLN A 14 -15.68 13.93 -5.57
N ASP A 15 -15.41 14.67 -4.50
CA ASP A 15 -15.35 16.12 -4.56
C ASP A 15 -14.00 16.59 -5.13
N GLU A 16 -13.86 17.90 -5.30
CA GLU A 16 -12.61 18.51 -5.78
C GLU A 16 -11.40 18.11 -4.92
N GLY A 17 -11.57 18.06 -3.60
CA GLY A 17 -10.53 17.65 -2.66
C GLY A 17 -10.07 16.20 -2.89
N TRP A 18 -10.98 15.30 -3.26
CA TRP A 18 -10.64 13.93 -3.64
C TRP A 18 -9.78 13.90 -4.91
N TYR A 19 -10.14 14.66 -5.95
CA TYR A 19 -9.36 14.71 -7.19
C TYR A 19 -7.98 15.31 -6.97
N GLU A 20 -7.86 16.36 -6.16
CA GLU A 20 -6.56 16.91 -5.77
C GLU A 20 -5.70 15.87 -5.03
N ALA A 21 -6.28 15.14 -4.08
CA ALA A 21 -5.56 14.10 -3.35
C ALA A 21 -5.13 12.96 -4.29
N SER A 22 -5.99 12.54 -5.21
CA SER A 22 -5.66 11.54 -6.22
C SER A 22 -4.53 12.01 -7.14
N SER A 23 -4.53 13.28 -7.55
CA SER A 23 -3.46 13.87 -8.37
C SER A 23 -2.13 13.84 -7.63
N ARG A 24 -2.09 14.31 -6.37
CA ARG A 24 -0.86 14.27 -5.54
C ARG A 24 -0.31 12.86 -5.39
N TYR A 25 -1.19 11.87 -5.24
CA TYR A 25 -0.81 10.47 -5.19
C TYR A 25 -0.17 10.01 -6.51
N ASP A 26 -0.82 10.26 -7.65
CA ASP A 26 -0.29 9.87 -8.97
C ASP A 26 1.03 10.59 -9.31
N ASP A 27 1.18 11.85 -8.92
CA ASP A 27 2.41 12.63 -9.07
C ASP A 27 3.56 12.01 -8.25
N PHE A 28 3.31 11.68 -6.98
CA PHE A 28 4.29 11.02 -6.13
C PHE A 28 4.72 9.68 -6.72
N LEU A 29 3.78 8.87 -7.19
CA LEU A 29 4.09 7.58 -7.83
C LEU A 29 4.94 7.77 -9.09
N SER A 30 4.60 8.75 -9.90
CA SER A 30 5.28 9.03 -11.17
C SER A 30 6.72 9.50 -10.95
N ALA A 31 6.93 10.38 -9.97
CA ALA A 31 8.26 10.87 -9.60
C ALA A 31 9.17 9.76 -9.03
N HIS A 32 8.60 8.74 -8.38
CA HIS A 32 9.36 7.73 -7.65
C HIS A 32 9.35 6.32 -8.28
N ARG A 33 8.90 6.17 -9.54
CA ARG A 33 8.78 4.85 -10.21
C ARG A 33 10.05 3.99 -10.22
N ARG A 34 11.24 4.60 -10.10
CA ARG A 34 12.55 3.92 -10.13
C ARG A 34 13.41 4.24 -8.89
N SER A 35 12.83 4.85 -7.87
CA SER A 35 13.50 5.22 -6.64
C SER A 35 13.52 4.04 -5.66
N HIS A 36 14.36 4.12 -4.63
CA HIS A 36 14.26 3.24 -3.46
C HIS A 36 13.07 3.69 -2.63
N VAL A 37 12.00 2.90 -2.64
CA VAL A 37 10.73 3.23 -1.98
C VAL A 37 10.31 2.06 -1.10
N LEU A 38 9.85 2.38 0.11
CA LEU A 38 9.16 1.44 0.98
C LEU A 38 7.65 1.62 0.82
N LEU A 39 6.96 0.56 0.42
CA LEU A 39 5.50 0.50 0.41
C LEU A 39 5.04 -0.11 1.74
N LEU A 40 4.62 0.77 2.66
CA LEU A 40 4.22 0.40 4.02
C LEU A 40 2.70 0.25 4.11
N GLU A 41 2.25 -0.96 4.39
CA GLU A 41 0.85 -1.31 4.61
C GLU A 41 0.58 -1.54 6.09
N LEU A 42 -0.40 -0.84 6.65
CA LEU A 42 -0.74 -0.90 8.08
C LEU A 42 -2.21 -1.31 8.25
N GLY A 43 -2.46 -2.49 8.80
CA GLY A 43 -3.78 -2.97 9.18
C GLY A 43 -4.75 -3.19 8.01
N VAL A 44 -4.26 -3.37 6.78
CA VAL A 44 -5.13 -3.59 5.62
C VAL A 44 -5.56 -5.05 5.56
N GLY A 45 -6.87 -5.28 5.59
CA GLY A 45 -7.50 -6.60 5.44
C GLY A 45 -7.73 -7.02 3.98
N MET A 46 -8.44 -8.13 3.79
CA MET A 46 -8.75 -8.71 2.48
C MET A 46 -10.14 -8.34 1.94
N ASP A 47 -10.86 -7.42 2.58
CA ASP A 47 -12.20 -6.99 2.13
C ASP A 47 -12.13 -6.20 0.81
N THR A 48 -11.12 -5.35 0.67
CA THR A 48 -10.91 -4.51 -0.53
C THR A 48 -9.43 -4.49 -0.95
N PRO A 49 -8.87 -5.65 -1.35
CA PRO A 49 -7.44 -5.78 -1.60
C PRO A 49 -6.99 -4.97 -2.84
N GLY A 50 -7.92 -4.63 -3.73
CA GLY A 50 -7.66 -3.83 -4.94
C GLY A 50 -7.30 -2.37 -4.67
N ILE A 51 -7.47 -1.86 -3.45
CA ILE A 51 -7.18 -0.47 -3.11
C ILE A 51 -5.71 -0.27 -2.72
N ILE A 52 -5.15 -1.16 -1.90
CA ILE A 52 -3.78 -1.02 -1.35
C ILE A 52 -2.93 -2.26 -1.63
N LYS A 53 -3.35 -3.44 -1.15
CA LYS A 53 -2.56 -4.69 -1.20
C LYS A 53 -2.06 -5.03 -2.61
N ILE A 54 -3.00 -5.23 -3.54
CA ILE A 54 -2.68 -5.65 -4.91
C ILE A 54 -1.84 -4.57 -5.64
N PRO A 55 -2.21 -3.28 -5.61
CA PRO A 55 -1.37 -2.21 -6.15
C PRO A 55 0.05 -2.20 -5.59
N PHE A 56 0.22 -2.39 -4.28
CA PHE A 56 1.56 -2.38 -3.66
C PHE A 56 2.40 -3.56 -4.14
N TRP A 57 1.83 -4.77 -4.21
CA TRP A 57 2.55 -5.93 -4.73
C TRP A 57 2.98 -5.72 -6.17
N GLN A 58 2.09 -5.22 -7.03
CA GLN A 58 2.41 -4.87 -8.42
C GLN A 58 3.53 -3.83 -8.49
N MET A 59 3.47 -2.79 -7.66
CA MET A 59 4.51 -1.76 -7.65
C MET A 59 5.88 -2.31 -7.25
N VAL A 60 5.94 -3.21 -6.27
CA VAL A 60 7.19 -3.89 -5.89
C VAL A 60 7.68 -4.81 -7.00
N GLU A 61 6.79 -5.53 -7.66
CA GLU A 61 7.13 -6.36 -8.83
C GLU A 61 7.75 -5.53 -9.96
N HIS A 62 7.15 -4.38 -10.29
CA HIS A 62 7.60 -3.51 -11.39
C HIS A 62 8.83 -2.66 -11.06
N ASN A 63 9.04 -2.29 -9.79
CA ASN A 63 10.22 -1.56 -9.33
C ASN A 63 11.12 -2.46 -8.49
N ARG A 64 12.19 -2.99 -9.08
CA ARG A 64 13.18 -3.86 -8.39
C ARG A 64 13.86 -3.21 -7.17
N LYS A 65 13.84 -1.88 -7.06
CA LYS A 65 14.38 -1.12 -5.91
C LYS A 65 13.37 -0.88 -4.80
N ALA A 66 12.08 -1.14 -5.06
CA ALA A 66 11.05 -1.04 -4.04
C ALA A 66 11.08 -2.25 -3.11
N SER A 67 10.74 -2.00 -1.85
CA SER A 67 10.51 -3.01 -0.81
C SER A 67 9.10 -2.85 -0.26
N TYR A 68 8.53 -3.93 0.25
CA TYR A 68 7.19 -3.95 0.85
C TYR A 68 7.31 -4.25 2.34
N CYS A 69 6.46 -3.62 3.15
CA CYS A 69 6.32 -3.98 4.55
C CYS A 69 4.82 -4.00 4.89
N CYS A 70 4.33 -5.10 5.45
CA CYS A 70 2.98 -5.17 5.97
C CYS A 70 2.97 -5.49 7.45
N VAL A 71 2.15 -4.74 8.19
CA VAL A 71 1.88 -4.93 9.61
C VAL A 71 0.40 -5.19 9.77
N ASN A 72 0.01 -6.32 10.34
CA ASN A 72 -1.38 -6.61 10.64
C ASN A 72 -1.49 -7.46 11.91
N LEU A 73 -2.60 -7.35 12.65
CA LEU A 73 -2.79 -8.07 13.90
C LEU A 73 -2.81 -9.59 13.70
N ALA A 74 -3.41 -10.03 12.60
CA ALA A 74 -3.40 -11.41 12.14
C ALA A 74 -3.53 -11.45 10.62
N GLY A 75 -2.71 -12.28 9.96
CA GLY A 75 -2.78 -12.47 8.51
C GLY A 75 -1.98 -11.43 7.73
N ALA A 76 -0.87 -10.94 8.30
CA ALA A 76 0.13 -10.24 7.51
C ALA A 76 0.66 -11.21 6.45
N TYR A 77 0.72 -10.75 5.20
CA TYR A 77 1.04 -11.61 4.07
C TYR A 77 1.69 -10.84 2.93
N ALA A 78 2.66 -11.48 2.27
CA ALA A 78 3.24 -11.05 1.01
C ALA A 78 3.26 -12.23 0.03
N PRO A 79 2.90 -12.03 -1.25
CA PRO A 79 2.93 -13.10 -2.24
C PRO A 79 4.36 -13.51 -2.58
N GLY A 80 4.52 -14.75 -3.05
CA GLY A 80 5.84 -15.37 -3.25
C GLY A 80 6.76 -14.56 -4.17
N GLU A 81 6.19 -13.93 -5.18
CA GLU A 81 6.83 -13.10 -6.20
C GLU A 81 7.59 -11.90 -5.61
N VAL A 82 7.12 -11.35 -4.50
CA VAL A 82 7.72 -10.17 -3.84
C VAL A 82 8.26 -10.47 -2.44
N SER A 83 8.09 -11.70 -1.95
CA SER A 83 8.47 -12.14 -0.60
C SER A 83 9.93 -11.84 -0.24
N SER A 84 10.86 -12.00 -1.18
CA SER A 84 12.30 -11.73 -0.99
C SER A 84 12.64 -10.26 -0.69
N ARG A 85 11.72 -9.34 -0.96
CA ARG A 85 11.84 -7.89 -0.72
C ARG A 85 10.74 -7.39 0.21
N SER A 86 10.17 -8.28 1.01
CA SER A 86 9.04 -8.01 1.89
C SER A 86 9.40 -8.24 3.35
N ILE A 87 8.90 -7.36 4.22
CA ILE A 87 8.89 -7.53 5.67
C ILE A 87 7.43 -7.77 6.08
N VAL A 88 7.16 -8.89 6.73
CA VAL A 88 5.81 -9.29 7.15
C VAL A 88 5.80 -9.34 8.67
N VAL A 89 4.93 -8.54 9.29
CA VAL A 89 4.85 -8.42 10.75
C VAL A 89 3.42 -8.73 11.20
N ASP A 90 3.24 -9.88 11.84
CA ASP A 90 2.03 -10.17 12.62
C ASP A 90 2.17 -9.53 14.01
N GLY A 91 1.35 -8.52 14.29
CA GLY A 91 1.41 -7.82 15.57
C GLY A 91 0.46 -6.64 15.68
N ASP A 92 0.22 -6.23 16.92
CA ASP A 92 -0.55 -5.02 17.21
C ASP A 92 0.15 -3.78 16.64
N LEU A 93 -0.59 -3.00 15.84
CA LEU A 93 -0.06 -1.85 15.13
C LEU A 93 0.49 -0.79 16.10
N ALA A 94 -0.19 -0.55 17.23
CA ALA A 94 0.25 0.45 18.20
C ALA A 94 1.56 0.04 18.88
N GLN A 95 1.71 -1.25 19.23
CA GLN A 95 2.95 -1.79 19.77
C GLN A 95 4.10 -1.73 18.76
N VAL A 96 3.87 -2.14 17.52
CA VAL A 96 4.86 -2.10 16.45
C VAL A 96 5.32 -0.67 16.18
N LEU A 97 4.39 0.29 16.06
CA LEU A 97 4.77 1.69 15.87
C LEU A 97 5.49 2.28 17.08
N SER A 98 5.11 1.87 18.29
CA SER A 98 5.77 2.33 19.52
C SER A 98 7.21 1.85 19.63
N SER A 99 7.52 0.62 19.18
CA SER A 99 8.89 0.10 19.18
C SER A 99 9.80 0.77 18.13
N LEU A 100 9.21 1.41 17.12
CA LEU A 100 9.93 2.16 16.08
C LEU A 100 10.18 3.63 16.45
N ARG A 101 9.51 4.16 17.49
CA ARG A 101 9.74 5.54 17.96
C ARG A 101 11.09 5.58 18.68
N ARG A 102 12.01 6.37 18.12
CA ARG A 102 13.27 6.76 18.77
C ARG A 102 13.07 7.95 19.68
#